data_AF-A0A958FG98-F1
#
_entry.id   AF-A0A958FG98-F1
#
_cell.length_a   1.000
_cell.length_b   1.000
_cell.length_c   1.000
_cell.angle_alpha   90.00
_cell.angle_beta   90.00
_cell.angle_gamma   90.00
#
_symmetry.space_group_name_H-M   'P 1'
#
loop_
_entity.id
_entity.type
_entity.pdbx_description
1 polymer ?
#
loop_
_entity_poly.entity_id
_entity_poly.type
_entity_poly.pdbx_seq_one_letter_code
_entity_poly.pdbx_strand_id
1 'polypeptide(L)'
;AIWFRSKFIIVANFFIFLLILLAYVIVAGKVSTVSIGLGIVALLSARILNWQKDRLELRTDFMRYAYLVTAFFIFPYALYHSVPEAYVALSWIGVSVFYYLMSVWLKNNKYRWMALLNLILTVLYLFVMGSSQLDPVLRVVSFLILGVVLLLISLAYNRMRMKR
;
A
#
# COMPACT_ATOMS: atom_id res chain seq x y z
N ALA A 1 -21.73 -2.30 9.71
CA ALA A 1 -21.28 -3.71 9.88
C ALA A 1 -20.75 -4.02 11.28
N ILE A 2 -19.72 -3.29 11.75
CA ILE A 2 -19.00 -3.62 12.99
C ILE A 2 -19.85 -3.44 14.25
N TRP A 3 -20.79 -2.48 14.25
CA TRP A 3 -21.76 -2.29 15.33
C TRP A 3 -22.71 -3.48 15.50
N PHE A 4 -23.07 -4.17 14.40
CA PHE A 4 -24.01 -5.30 14.44
C PHE A 4 -23.42 -6.59 15.01
N ARG A 5 -22.11 -6.63 15.33
CA ARG A 5 -21.36 -7.79 15.87
C ARG A 5 -21.55 -9.13 15.12
N SER A 6 -22.20 -9.12 13.94
CA SER A 6 -22.46 -10.31 13.15
C SER A 6 -21.32 -10.57 12.17
N LYS A 7 -20.74 -11.77 12.26
CA LYS A 7 -19.70 -12.26 11.34
C LYS A 7 -20.18 -12.22 9.88
N PHE A 8 -21.46 -12.55 9.63
CA PHE A 8 -22.04 -12.54 8.28
C PHE A 8 -22.06 -11.15 7.66
N ILE A 9 -22.41 -10.11 8.42
CA ILE A 9 -22.48 -8.74 7.90
C ILE A 9 -21.08 -8.22 7.54
N ILE A 10 -20.05 -8.59 8.31
CA ILE A 10 -18.65 -8.22 8.00
C ILE A 10 -18.16 -8.93 6.73
N VAL A 11 -18.47 -10.23 6.58
CA VAL A 11 -18.15 -11.01 5.37
C VAL A 11 -18.86 -10.42 4.15
N ALA A 12 -20.16 -10.14 4.25
CA ALA A 12 -20.93 -9.54 3.17
C ALA A 12 -20.35 -8.18 2.75
N ASN A 13 -20.00 -7.33 3.71
CA ASN A 13 -19.38 -6.03 3.43
C ASN A 13 -18.01 -6.18 2.74
N PHE A 14 -17.23 -7.19 3.13
CA PHE A 14 -15.97 -7.50 2.45
C PHE A 14 -16.18 -7.94 0.99
N PHE A 15 -17.16 -8.79 0.72
CA PHE A 15 -17.51 -9.18 -0.65
C PHE A 15 -18.05 -8.00 -1.45
N ILE A 16 -18.90 -7.15 -0.86
CA ILE A 16 -19.38 -5.92 -1.51
C ILE A 16 -18.19 -5.01 -1.86
N PHE A 17 -17.25 -4.80 -0.94
CA PHE A 17 -16.04 -4.04 -1.21
C PHE A 17 -15.22 -4.64 -2.36
N LEU A 18 -15.02 -5.96 -2.38
CA LEU A 18 -14.30 -6.64 -3.47
C LEU A 18 -15.02 -6.51 -4.81
N LEU A 19 -16.35 -6.63 -4.84
CA LEU A 19 -17.15 -6.47 -6.05
C LEU A 19 -17.09 -5.04 -6.57
N ILE A 20 -17.21 -4.03 -5.69
CA ILE A 20 -17.05 -2.62 -6.05
C ILE A 20 -15.66 -2.40 -6.64
N LEU A 21 -14.63 -2.96 -6.02
CA LEU A 21 -13.26 -2.84 -6.51
C LEU A 21 -13.07 -3.50 -7.88
N LEU A 22 -13.58 -4.72 -8.07
CA LEU A 22 -13.47 -5.41 -9.36
C LEU A 22 -14.24 -4.66 -10.45
N ALA A 23 -15.48 -4.27 -10.18
CA ALA A 23 -16.27 -3.45 -11.09
C ALA A 23 -15.53 -2.14 -11.41
N TYR A 24 -14.93 -1.53 -10.41
CA TYR A 24 -14.14 -0.33 -10.57
C TYR A 24 -12.92 -0.56 -11.46
N VAL A 25 -12.09 -1.58 -11.22
CA VAL A 25 -10.91 -1.86 -12.08
C VAL A 25 -11.32 -2.14 -13.52
N ILE A 26 -12.44 -2.84 -13.75
CA ILE A 26 -12.96 -3.13 -15.10
C ILE A 26 -13.47 -1.86 -15.79
N VAL A 27 -14.13 -0.95 -15.06
CA VAL A 27 -14.73 0.28 -15.61
C VAL A 27 -13.75 1.46 -15.66
N ALA A 28 -12.79 1.53 -14.73
CA ALA A 28 -11.83 2.63 -14.57
C ALA A 28 -10.88 2.77 -15.76
N GLY A 29 -10.71 1.72 -16.58
CA GLY A 29 -10.07 1.87 -17.90
C GLY A 29 -10.76 2.89 -18.83
N LYS A 30 -11.98 3.35 -18.49
CA LYS A 30 -12.75 4.38 -19.22
C LYS A 30 -12.93 5.70 -18.47
N VAL A 31 -12.60 5.78 -17.18
CA VAL A 31 -12.82 6.98 -16.34
C VAL A 31 -11.50 7.34 -15.66
N SER A 32 -10.89 8.43 -16.11
CA SER A 32 -9.48 8.82 -15.93
C SER A 32 -9.03 9.14 -14.50
N THR A 33 -9.77 8.77 -13.48
CA THR A 33 -9.46 9.15 -12.10
C THR A 33 -9.53 7.94 -11.20
N VAL A 34 -8.39 7.22 -11.10
CA VAL A 34 -8.26 6.09 -10.18
C VAL A 34 -8.36 6.62 -8.74
N SER A 35 -9.42 6.23 -8.02
CA SER A 35 -9.75 6.76 -6.71
C SER A 35 -8.83 6.16 -5.65
N ILE A 36 -7.81 6.93 -5.26
CA ILE A 36 -6.97 6.69 -4.07
C ILE A 36 -7.85 6.39 -2.84
N GLY A 37 -9.07 6.94 -2.82
CA GLY A 37 -10.11 6.65 -1.83
C GLY A 37 -10.37 5.17 -1.58
N LEU A 38 -10.35 4.30 -2.60
CA LEU A 38 -10.54 2.86 -2.40
C LEU A 38 -9.38 2.23 -1.60
N GLY A 39 -8.15 2.68 -1.85
CA GLY A 39 -6.96 2.25 -1.08
C GLY A 39 -7.02 2.72 0.38
N ILE A 40 -7.48 3.96 0.61
CA ILE A 40 -7.69 4.50 1.95
C ILE A 40 -8.76 3.70 2.70
N VAL A 41 -9.90 3.44 2.05
CA VAL A 41 -10.99 2.62 2.63
C VAL A 41 -10.50 1.22 2.99
N ALA A 42 -9.66 0.60 2.14
CA ALA A 42 -9.06 -0.70 2.42
C ALA A 42 -8.13 -0.67 3.65
N LEU A 43 -7.26 0.33 3.77
CA LEU A 43 -6.37 0.49 4.93
C LEU A 43 -7.16 0.74 6.22
N LEU A 44 -8.15 1.63 6.18
CA LEU A 44 -9.01 1.90 7.32
C LEU A 44 -9.79 0.65 7.73
N SER A 45 -10.34 -0.10 6.76
CA SER A 45 -11.07 -1.34 7.03
C SER A 45 -10.17 -2.40 7.68
N ALA A 46 -8.93 -2.58 7.18
CA ALA A 46 -7.94 -3.45 7.80
C ALA A 46 -7.63 -3.03 9.24
N ARG A 47 -7.58 -1.72 9.49
CA ARG A 47 -7.27 -1.15 10.81
C ARG A 47 -8.41 -1.35 11.80
N ILE A 48 -9.63 -1.01 11.42
CA ILE A 48 -10.79 -1.15 12.30
C ILE A 48 -11.00 -2.62 12.65
N LEU A 49 -10.79 -3.53 11.69
CA LEU A 49 -10.87 -4.97 11.95
C LEU A 49 -9.79 -5.45 12.92
N ASN A 50 -8.58 -4.89 12.86
CA ASN A 50 -7.52 -5.18 13.82
C ASN A 50 -7.85 -4.72 15.25
N TRP A 51 -8.56 -3.60 15.40
CA TRP A 51 -8.98 -3.11 16.72
C TRP A 51 -10.12 -3.94 17.34
N GLN A 52 -10.90 -4.63 16.52
CA GLN A 52 -12.00 -5.48 16.97
C GLN A 52 -11.61 -6.97 17.04
N LYS A 53 -10.31 -7.28 16.97
CA LYS A 53 -9.79 -8.65 16.88
C LYS A 53 -10.22 -9.51 18.07
N ASP A 54 -10.17 -8.97 19.29
CA ASP A 54 -10.51 -9.72 20.51
C ASP A 54 -12.02 -10.03 20.63
N ARG A 55 -12.86 -9.34 19.84
CA ARG A 55 -14.31 -9.56 19.81
C ARG A 55 -14.78 -10.42 18.64
N LEU A 56 -13.92 -10.67 17.65
CA LEU A 56 -14.28 -11.35 16.40
C LEU A 56 -13.24 -12.44 16.11
N GLU A 57 -13.57 -13.68 16.46
CA GLU A 57 -12.74 -14.88 16.23
C GLU A 57 -12.05 -14.95 14.84
N LEU A 58 -10.88 -15.59 14.83
CA LEU A 58 -9.98 -16.08 13.74
C LEU A 58 -10.26 -15.74 12.25
N ARG A 59 -11.49 -15.78 11.74
CA ARG A 59 -11.79 -15.47 10.32
C ARG A 59 -11.47 -14.02 9.93
N THR A 60 -11.45 -13.10 10.89
CA THR A 60 -11.12 -11.68 10.66
C THR A 60 -9.67 -11.46 10.25
N ASP A 61 -8.77 -12.38 10.59
CA ASP A 61 -7.36 -12.27 10.19
C ASP A 61 -7.17 -12.41 8.68
N PHE A 62 -7.88 -13.34 8.03
CA PHE A 62 -7.84 -13.51 6.57
C PHE A 62 -8.36 -12.27 5.84
N MET A 63 -9.50 -11.73 6.26
CA MET A 63 -10.07 -10.53 5.64
C MET A 63 -9.14 -9.32 5.80
N ARG A 64 -8.50 -9.17 6.97
CA ARG A 64 -7.51 -8.12 7.18
C ARG A 64 -6.33 -8.25 6.21
N TYR A 65 -5.82 -9.47 6.00
CA TYR A 65 -4.77 -9.69 5.01
C TYR A 65 -5.24 -9.31 3.62
N ALA A 66 -6.43 -9.74 3.22
CA ALA A 66 -6.99 -9.37 1.95
C ALA A 66 -7.06 -7.85 1.78
N TYR A 67 -7.64 -7.10 2.72
CA TYR A 67 -7.67 -5.64 2.67
C TYR A 67 -6.28 -4.99 2.58
N LEU A 68 -5.29 -5.50 3.31
CA LEU A 68 -3.91 -4.99 3.23
C LEU A 68 -3.28 -5.27 1.87
N VAL A 69 -3.47 -6.47 1.32
CA VAL A 69 -3.00 -6.82 -0.02
C VAL A 69 -3.70 -5.96 -1.07
N THR A 70 -5.00 -5.75 -0.94
CA THR A 70 -5.74 -4.88 -1.83
C THR A 70 -5.20 -3.45 -1.78
N ALA A 71 -5.01 -2.89 -0.58
CA ALA A 71 -4.39 -1.58 -0.42
C ALA A 71 -3.01 -1.52 -1.09
N PHE A 72 -2.17 -2.53 -0.84
CA PHE A 72 -0.83 -2.62 -1.42
C PHE A 72 -0.83 -2.49 -2.95
N PHE A 73 -1.80 -3.09 -3.65
CA PHE A 73 -1.88 -2.99 -5.11
C PHE A 73 -2.57 -1.71 -5.60
N ILE A 74 -3.61 -1.23 -4.90
CA ILE A 74 -4.35 -0.03 -5.31
C ILE A 74 -3.46 1.21 -5.24
N PHE A 75 -2.64 1.39 -4.21
CA PHE A 75 -1.85 2.63 -4.06
C PHE A 75 -0.88 2.85 -5.23
N PRO A 76 -0.01 1.89 -5.60
CA PRO A 76 0.86 2.02 -6.76
C PRO A 76 0.08 2.18 -8.07
N TYR A 77 -0.97 1.38 -8.26
CA TYR A 77 -1.82 1.44 -9.45
C TYR A 77 -2.51 2.80 -9.62
N ALA A 78 -3.07 3.34 -8.54
CA ALA A 78 -3.73 4.63 -8.53
C ALA A 78 -2.75 5.76 -8.81
N LEU A 79 -1.58 5.74 -8.18
CA LEU A 79 -0.56 6.76 -8.42
C LEU A 79 0.03 6.67 -9.82
N TYR A 80 0.15 5.48 -10.40
CA TYR A 80 0.61 5.31 -11.78
C TYR A 80 -0.30 6.01 -12.79
N HIS A 81 -1.62 5.97 -12.59
CA HIS A 81 -2.59 6.58 -13.50
C HIS A 81 -2.95 8.03 -13.14
N SER A 82 -2.72 8.45 -11.89
CA SER A 82 -3.13 9.78 -11.40
C SER A 82 -2.00 10.80 -11.40
N VAL A 83 -0.74 10.36 -11.43
CA VAL A 83 0.45 11.21 -11.38
C VAL A 83 1.14 11.15 -12.74
N PRO A 84 1.71 12.27 -13.24
CA PRO A 84 2.49 12.24 -14.48
C PRO A 84 3.61 11.19 -14.40
N GLU A 85 3.92 10.53 -15.53
CA GLU A 85 4.89 9.42 -15.61
C GLU A 85 6.23 9.74 -14.95
N ALA A 86 6.66 11.00 -15.08
CA ALA A 86 7.88 11.53 -14.51
C ALA A 86 7.97 11.48 -12.96
N TYR A 87 6.83 11.53 -12.26
CA TYR A 87 6.74 11.55 -10.80
C TYR A 87 6.18 10.26 -10.18
N VAL A 88 5.89 9.24 -11.00
CA VAL A 88 5.38 7.94 -10.54
C VAL A 88 6.35 7.31 -9.54
N ALA A 89 7.63 7.23 -9.88
CA ALA A 89 8.64 6.61 -9.03
C ALA A 89 8.75 7.32 -7.68
N LEU A 90 8.80 8.66 -7.69
CA LEU A 90 8.81 9.50 -6.49
C LEU A 90 7.59 9.24 -5.60
N SER A 91 6.41 9.13 -6.21
CA SER A 91 5.16 8.88 -5.50
C SER A 91 5.15 7.49 -4.86
N TRP A 92 5.67 6.47 -5.55
CA TRP A 92 5.82 5.13 -4.98
C TRP A 92 6.85 5.10 -3.84
N ILE A 93 7.95 5.84 -3.93
CA ILE A 93 8.88 6.01 -2.79
C ILE A 93 8.13 6.62 -1.60
N GLY A 94 7.31 7.64 -1.83
CA GLY A 94 6.46 8.25 -0.81
C GLY A 94 5.53 7.23 -0.13
N VAL A 95 4.89 6.35 -0.91
CA VAL A 95 4.07 5.24 -0.37
C VAL A 95 4.90 4.28 0.48
N SER A 96 6.12 3.94 0.06
CA SER A 96 7.02 3.09 0.85
C SER A 96 7.37 3.73 2.19
N VAL A 97 7.68 5.02 2.20
CA VAL A 97 7.93 5.78 3.43
C VAL A 97 6.69 5.79 4.32
N PHE A 98 5.51 6.02 3.74
CA PHE A 98 4.24 5.97 4.47
C PHE A 98 4.00 4.60 5.13
N TYR A 99 4.19 3.49 4.39
CA TYR A 99 4.06 2.15 4.95
C TYR A 99 5.09 1.87 6.05
N TYR A 100 6.31 2.39 5.90
CA TYR A 100 7.33 2.27 6.93
C TYR A 100 6.94 3.02 8.22
N LEU A 101 6.48 4.26 8.10
CA LEU A 101 5.97 5.06 9.23
C LEU A 101 4.80 4.37 9.91
N MET A 102 3.85 3.84 9.14
CA MET A 102 2.75 3.04 9.68
C MET A 102 3.25 1.79 10.41
N SER A 103 4.30 1.14 9.93
CA SER A 103 4.88 0.01 10.67
C SER A 103 5.41 0.41 12.04
N VAL A 104 6.15 1.52 12.12
CA VAL A 104 6.73 2.00 13.37
C VAL A 104 5.62 2.41 14.34
N TRP A 105 4.65 3.21 13.87
CA TRP A 105 3.56 3.72 14.72
C TRP A 105 2.66 2.60 15.22
N LEU A 106 2.32 1.65 14.34
CA LEU A 106 1.41 0.56 14.65
C LEU A 106 2.12 -0.67 15.24
N LYS A 107 3.45 -0.62 15.38
CA LYS A 107 4.33 -1.72 15.83
C LYS A 107 4.01 -3.06 15.13
N ASN A 108 3.66 -3.01 13.85
CA ASN A 108 3.20 -4.18 13.08
C ASN A 108 4.16 -4.49 11.93
N ASN A 109 4.63 -5.74 11.90
CA ASN A 109 5.63 -6.21 10.92
C ASN A 109 5.08 -6.29 9.49
N LYS A 110 3.75 -6.41 9.31
CA LYS A 110 3.13 -6.54 7.97
C LYS A 110 3.30 -5.29 7.11
N TYR A 111 3.18 -4.12 7.74
CA TYR A 111 3.41 -2.84 7.06
C TYR A 111 4.88 -2.67 6.65
N ARG A 112 5.84 -3.35 7.32
CA ARG A 112 7.25 -3.37 6.89
C ARG A 112 7.40 -4.11 5.58
N TRP A 113 6.79 -5.29 5.49
CA TRP A 113 6.79 -6.07 4.25
C TRP A 113 6.14 -5.29 3.11
N MET A 114 5.03 -4.58 3.35
CA MET A 114 4.45 -3.69 2.34
C MET A 114 5.42 -2.59 1.91
N ALA A 115 6.14 -1.94 2.84
CA ALA A 115 7.14 -0.93 2.50
C ALA A 115 8.29 -1.50 1.64
N LEU A 116 8.84 -2.66 2.01
CA LEU A 116 9.94 -3.30 1.30
C LEU A 116 9.50 -3.80 -0.08
N LEU A 117 8.35 -4.47 -0.19
CA LEU A 117 7.81 -4.93 -1.46
C LEU A 117 7.52 -3.75 -2.39
N ASN A 118 7.02 -2.63 -1.86
CA ASN A 118 6.78 -1.45 -2.66
C ASN A 118 8.09 -0.81 -3.14
N LEU A 119 9.16 -0.80 -2.33
CA LEU A 119 10.47 -0.35 -2.78
C LEU A 119 11.04 -1.24 -3.89
N ILE A 120 10.90 -2.56 -3.78
CA ILE A 120 11.29 -3.49 -4.85
C ILE A 120 10.51 -3.19 -6.13
N LEU A 121 9.19 -2.95 -6.01
CA LEU A 121 8.36 -2.57 -7.14
C LEU A 121 8.84 -1.25 -7.79
N THR A 122 9.22 -0.25 -6.98
CA THR A 122 9.81 0.99 -7.49
C THR A 122 11.15 0.77 -8.19
N VAL A 123 12.02 -0.08 -7.64
CA VAL A 123 13.30 -0.44 -8.28
C VAL A 123 13.04 -1.04 -9.66
N LEU A 124 12.12 -2.01 -9.75
CA LEU A 124 11.75 -2.66 -11.01
C LEU A 124 11.18 -1.64 -12.01
N TYR A 125 10.29 -0.75 -11.57
CA TYR A 125 9.74 0.31 -12.41
C TYR A 125 10.83 1.23 -12.97
N LEU A 126 11.74 1.73 -12.12
CA LEU A 126 12.84 2.58 -12.54
C LEU A 126 13.83 1.86 -13.48
N PHE A 127 14.00 0.55 -13.30
CA PHE A 127 14.86 -0.26 -14.17
C PHE A 127 14.27 -0.43 -15.57
N VAL A 128 12.96 -0.72 -15.66
CA VAL A 128 12.24 -0.92 -16.93
C VAL A 128 11.98 0.41 -17.65
N MET A 129 11.39 1.39 -16.96
CA MET A 129 10.91 2.64 -17.57
C MET A 129 11.97 3.74 -17.61
N GLY A 130 12.97 3.68 -16.70
CA GLY A 130 14.02 4.69 -16.64
C GLY A 130 14.91 4.73 -17.88
N SER A 131 14.91 3.70 -18.71
CA SER A 131 15.74 3.62 -19.91
C SER A 131 15.15 4.32 -21.13
N SER A 132 13.86 4.68 -21.13
CA SER A 132 13.17 5.08 -22.37
C SER A 132 12.21 6.27 -22.27
N GLN A 133 11.70 6.62 -21.08
CA GLN A 133 10.61 7.60 -20.96
C GLN A 133 10.85 8.72 -19.92
N LEU A 134 11.87 8.58 -19.06
CA LEU A 134 12.14 9.56 -18.00
C LEU A 134 13.21 10.56 -18.42
N ASP A 135 12.97 11.83 -18.12
CA ASP A 135 13.99 12.88 -18.17
C ASP A 135 15.23 12.42 -17.37
N PRO A 136 16.45 12.47 -17.96
CA PRO A 136 17.69 12.07 -17.30
C PRO A 136 17.85 12.62 -15.89
N VAL A 137 17.44 13.87 -15.64
CA VAL A 137 17.56 14.52 -14.33
C VAL A 137 16.65 13.84 -13.30
N LEU A 138 15.37 13.64 -13.64
CA LEU A 138 14.39 13.03 -12.73
C LEU A 138 14.71 11.56 -12.45
N ARG A 139 15.28 10.85 -13.42
CA ARG A 139 15.78 9.49 -13.21
C ARG A 139 16.86 9.46 -12.14
N VAL A 140 17.91 10.28 -12.27
CA VAL A 140 19.03 10.32 -11.31
C VAL A 140 18.53 10.70 -9.92
N VAL A 141 17.69 11.73 -9.82
CA VAL A 141 17.10 12.17 -8.55
C VAL A 141 16.27 11.05 -7.90
N SER A 142 15.46 10.33 -8.69
CA SER A 142 14.64 9.22 -8.18
C SER A 142 15.50 8.07 -7.66
N PHE A 143 16.57 7.69 -8.36
CA PHE A 143 17.52 6.67 -7.88
C PHE A 143 18.26 7.10 -6.61
N LEU A 144 18.66 8.37 -6.53
CA LEU A 144 19.35 8.91 -5.36
C LEU A 144 18.42 8.87 -4.13
N ILE A 145 17.20 9.38 -4.27
CA ILE A 145 16.20 9.36 -3.19
C ILE A 145 15.85 7.93 -2.78
N LEU A 146 15.66 7.03 -3.75
CA LEU A 146 15.43 5.61 -3.49
C LEU A 146 16.55 5.00 -2.64
N GLY A 147 17.80 5.26 -3.01
CA GLY A 147 18.99 4.80 -2.29
C GLY A 147 19.04 5.33 -0.85
N VAL A 148 18.79 6.64 -0.67
CA VAL A 148 18.71 7.27 0.67
C VAL A 148 17.60 6.63 1.50
N VAL A 149 16.42 6.43 0.94
CA VAL A 149 15.28 5.82 1.64
C VAL A 149 15.58 4.36 2.03
N LEU A 150 16.19 3.58 1.14
CA LEU A 150 16.63 2.22 1.44
C LEU A 150 17.63 2.19 2.59
N LEU A 151 18.64 3.08 2.57
CA LEU A 151 19.63 3.19 3.64
C LEU A 151 18.99 3.60 4.96
N LEU A 152 18.11 4.61 4.96
CA LEU A 152 17.40 5.06 6.16
C LEU A 152 16.56 3.94 6.77
N ILE A 153 15.79 3.22 5.95
CA ILE A 153 14.96 2.11 6.40
C ILE A 153 15.84 0.98 6.94
N SER A 154 16.95 0.65 6.26
CA SER A 154 17.90 -0.38 6.69
C SER A 154 18.54 -0.05 8.04
N LEU A 155 19.06 1.18 8.20
CA LEU A 155 19.69 1.64 9.44
C LEU A 155 18.70 1.70 10.60
N ALA A 156 17.51 2.24 10.35
CA ALA A 156 16.46 2.31 11.36
C ALA A 156 16.02 0.90 11.81
N TYR A 157 15.96 -0.05 10.87
CA TYR A 157 15.68 -1.45 11.19
C TYR A 157 16.80 -2.10 12.00
N ASN A 158 18.06 -1.90 11.61
CA ASN A 158 19.21 -2.43 12.34
C ASN A 158 19.24 -1.91 13.79
N ARG A 159 18.98 -0.61 13.99
CA ARG A 159 18.89 0.02 15.31
C ARG A 159 17.74 -0.53 16.16
N MET A 160 16.59 -0.83 15.54
CA MET A 160 15.46 -1.46 16.22
C MET A 160 15.75 -2.91 16.63
N ARG A 161 16.54 -3.64 15.83
CA ARG A 161 16.96 -5.02 16.15
C ARG A 161 17.94 -5.06 17.31
N MET A 162 18.87 -4.10 17.39
CA MET A 162 19.88 -4.00 18.46
C MET A 162 19.30 -3.58 19.83
N LYS A 163 18.08 -3.03 19.88
CA LYS A 163 17.39 -2.62 21.11
C LYS A 163 16.45 -3.70 21.70
N ARG A 164 16.29 -4.82 21.00
CA ARG A 164 15.53 -6.00 21.48
C ARG A 164 16.49 -7.04 22.01
#